data_AF-A0A949M7C9-F1
#
_entry.id   AF-A0A949M7C9-F1
#
_cell.length_a   1.000
_cell.length_b   1.000
_cell.length_c   1.000
_cell.angle_alpha   90.00
_cell.angle_beta   90.00
_cell.angle_gamma   90.00
#
_symmetry.space_group_name_H-M   'P 1'
#
loop_
_entity.id
_entity.type
_entity.pdbx_description
1 polymer ?
#
loop_
_entity_poly.entity_id
_entity_poly.type
_entity_poly.pdbx_seq_one_letter_code
_entity_poly.pdbx_strand_id
1 'polypeptide(L)'
;MPPRSTLEISGSTFAIAAKAQIGLALFGLALIGLALILGCDTKPHASTNATASNPSGVPSQTTPDSATLAARIDKTLEFNRDRRILSVERNAAWQVAHGAVAYGKDLKLLVDGETVSALDYLFQGGTMRGWQLAPGPAIPKTKRPSVQAYVEAGSYVGQGHVDQFLGYLSQAALPLNTPIQIDDQTLTIEDWGRSAQQNVPNNPYREYSWTLIALTNLFPNEVTWTAADGNPWTLESIAEFEAKQDLADSPCGGMHRLMGLAHTVRYCRNQQIPFKGGWQAAKTTVENAIETIQRYQNSDGTFSANYTIRPGTSADLSTRIGTTGHTLEFLAYALEPQQLKEPWMERAAWKLCELLDSASQVELECGGLYHGLSGLRIYRNRMSD
;
A
#
# COMPACT_ATOMS: atom_id res chain seq x y z
N MET A 1 -26.90 -63.27 -44.91
CA MET A 1 -27.73 -62.09 -45.22
C MET A 1 -28.32 -61.55 -43.92
N PRO A 2 -28.35 -60.22 -43.73
CA PRO A 2 -28.69 -59.56 -42.46
C PRO A 2 -30.21 -59.53 -42.21
N PRO A 3 -30.64 -59.02 -41.06
CA PRO A 3 -31.30 -57.72 -41.13
C PRO A 3 -30.85 -56.71 -40.07
N ARG A 4 -31.04 -55.44 -40.45
CA ARG A 4 -30.95 -54.23 -39.64
C ARG A 4 -32.13 -54.13 -38.69
N SER A 5 -31.91 -53.56 -37.50
CA SER A 5 -32.92 -52.77 -36.81
C SER A 5 -32.27 -51.61 -36.08
N THR A 6 -32.78 -50.44 -36.41
CA THR A 6 -32.56 -49.07 -35.92
C THR A 6 -32.83 -48.90 -34.42
N LEU A 7 -32.13 -47.97 -33.78
CA LEU A 7 -32.69 -47.24 -32.64
C LEU A 7 -32.11 -45.83 -32.54
N GLU A 8 -33.05 -44.88 -32.50
CA GLU A 8 -32.88 -43.45 -32.43
C GLU A 8 -32.45 -42.96 -31.04
N ILE A 9 -31.98 -41.72 -31.08
CA ILE A 9 -31.51 -40.86 -30.01
C ILE A 9 -32.67 -40.41 -29.11
N SER A 10 -32.45 -40.38 -27.79
CA SER A 10 -33.13 -39.44 -26.91
C SER A 10 -32.19 -38.97 -25.81
N GLY A 11 -32.10 -37.65 -25.65
CA GLY A 11 -31.18 -36.96 -24.77
C GLY A 11 -31.56 -37.05 -23.30
N SER A 12 -30.60 -36.77 -22.43
CA SER A 12 -30.84 -36.46 -21.03
C SER A 12 -29.77 -35.51 -20.53
N THR A 13 -30.19 -34.27 -20.30
CA THR A 13 -29.51 -33.22 -19.55
C THR A 13 -29.16 -33.71 -18.14
N PHE A 14 -27.88 -33.67 -17.76
CA PHE A 14 -27.45 -33.80 -16.37
C PHE A 14 -27.20 -32.42 -15.77
N ALA A 15 -28.13 -32.00 -14.92
CA ALA A 15 -27.92 -30.94 -13.94
C ALA A 15 -27.21 -31.56 -12.72
N ILE A 16 -26.04 -31.04 -12.36
CA ILE A 16 -25.38 -31.36 -11.08
C ILE A 16 -25.65 -30.18 -10.14
N ALA A 17 -26.51 -30.43 -9.16
CA ALA A 17 -26.80 -29.52 -8.06
C ALA A 17 -25.65 -29.54 -7.04
N ALA A 18 -25.11 -28.36 -6.74
CA ALA A 18 -24.19 -28.14 -5.64
C ALA A 18 -24.92 -28.24 -4.29
N LYS A 19 -24.45 -29.11 -3.39
CA LYS A 19 -24.86 -29.11 -1.98
C LYS A 19 -23.80 -28.37 -1.16
N ALA A 20 -24.19 -27.21 -0.64
CA ALA A 20 -23.47 -26.49 0.39
C ALA A 20 -23.71 -27.15 1.76
N GLN A 21 -22.64 -27.43 2.50
CA GLN A 21 -22.71 -27.84 3.91
C GLN A 21 -22.40 -26.63 4.79
N ILE A 22 -23.44 -26.18 5.51
CA ILE A 22 -23.36 -25.14 6.54
C ILE A 22 -23.16 -25.86 7.87
N GLY A 23 -22.02 -25.63 8.52
CA GLY A 23 -21.74 -26.06 9.89
C GLY A 23 -22.31 -25.06 10.89
N LEU A 24 -23.28 -25.50 11.68
CA LEU A 24 -23.90 -24.75 12.77
C LEU A 24 -23.13 -25.02 14.07
N ALA A 25 -22.58 -24.00 14.71
CA ALA A 25 -22.03 -24.09 16.07
C ALA A 25 -23.02 -23.46 17.07
N LEU A 26 -23.50 -24.29 17.98
CA LEU A 26 -24.40 -23.95 19.09
C LEU A 26 -23.63 -23.23 20.21
N PHE A 27 -24.11 -22.07 20.63
CA PHE A 27 -23.80 -21.50 21.96
C PHE A 27 -25.10 -21.28 22.73
N GLY A 28 -25.18 -21.91 23.90
CA GLY A 28 -26.34 -21.89 24.78
C GLY A 28 -26.50 -20.58 25.54
N LEU A 29 -27.76 -20.15 25.68
CA LEU A 29 -28.20 -19.10 26.58
C LEU A 29 -28.20 -19.59 28.04
N ALA A 30 -27.83 -18.69 28.96
CA ALA A 30 -28.36 -18.65 30.32
C ALA A 30 -28.76 -17.20 30.65
N LEU A 31 -29.95 -17.05 31.23
CA LEU A 31 -30.73 -15.82 31.39
C LEU A 31 -30.65 -15.24 32.82
N ILE A 32 -30.71 -13.91 32.86
CA ILE A 32 -31.39 -13.00 33.80
C ILE A 32 -30.90 -12.89 35.26
N GLY A 33 -30.57 -11.64 35.61
CA GLY A 33 -30.78 -11.05 36.94
C GLY A 33 -31.02 -9.54 36.79
N LEU A 34 -32.29 -9.12 36.88
CA LEU A 34 -32.75 -7.73 36.88
C LEU A 34 -32.74 -7.18 38.32
N ALA A 35 -32.16 -6.00 38.54
CA ALA A 35 -32.49 -5.14 39.68
C ALA A 35 -32.47 -3.67 39.23
N LEU A 36 -33.47 -2.95 39.71
CA LEU A 36 -33.97 -1.66 39.23
C LEU A 36 -33.88 -0.63 40.38
N ILE A 37 -33.96 0.64 39.99
CA ILE A 37 -34.43 1.86 40.69
C ILE A 37 -33.41 2.79 41.41
N LEU A 38 -33.59 4.08 41.06
CA LEU A 38 -33.31 5.38 41.71
C LEU A 38 -32.03 6.07 41.22
N GLY A 39 -32.01 7.24 40.58
CA GLY A 39 -33.00 8.31 40.43
C GLY A 39 -32.47 9.63 41.05
N CYS A 40 -32.49 10.71 40.25
CA CYS A 40 -32.13 12.12 40.55
C CYS A 40 -30.61 12.45 40.54
N ASP A 41 -30.12 13.57 40.02
CA ASP A 41 -30.77 14.84 39.66
C ASP A 41 -29.90 15.65 38.67
N THR A 42 -30.57 16.47 37.87
CA THR A 42 -29.99 17.45 36.95
C THR A 42 -29.65 18.76 37.66
N LYS A 43 -28.50 19.37 37.37
CA LYS A 43 -28.35 20.82 37.07
C LYS A 43 -26.94 21.18 36.54
N PRO A 44 -26.82 22.25 35.74
CA PRO A 44 -25.63 22.56 34.97
C PRO A 44 -24.63 23.36 35.82
N HIS A 45 -23.36 22.94 35.83
CA HIS A 45 -22.30 23.77 36.40
C HIS A 45 -21.71 24.68 35.33
N ALA A 46 -21.73 25.97 35.66
CA ALA A 46 -21.27 27.09 34.87
C ALA A 46 -19.84 26.89 34.33
N SER A 47 -19.70 27.21 33.05
CA SER A 47 -18.42 27.45 32.38
C SER A 47 -17.68 28.59 33.06
N THR A 48 -16.72 28.26 33.92
CA THR A 48 -15.66 29.19 34.31
C THR A 48 -14.59 29.16 33.23
N ASN A 49 -14.44 30.29 32.53
CA ASN A 49 -13.32 30.58 31.65
C ASN A 49 -12.00 30.39 32.42
N ALA A 50 -11.40 29.21 32.28
CA ALA A 50 -9.99 29.02 32.59
C ALA A 50 -9.22 29.33 31.32
N THR A 51 -8.70 30.56 31.26
CA THR A 51 -7.62 30.95 30.36
C THR A 51 -6.50 29.92 30.49
N ALA A 52 -6.35 29.07 29.48
CA ALA A 52 -5.20 28.20 29.34
C ALA A 52 -3.97 29.09 29.12
N SER A 53 -3.26 29.38 30.21
CA SER A 53 -1.92 29.94 30.15
C SER A 53 -0.99 28.88 29.57
N ASN A 54 -0.54 29.09 28.33
CA ASN A 54 0.55 28.33 27.74
C ASN A 54 1.80 28.49 28.63
N PRO A 55 2.39 27.41 29.17
CA PRO A 55 3.76 27.46 29.63
C PRO A 55 4.65 27.44 28.39
N SER A 56 5.00 28.64 27.91
CA SER A 56 6.12 28.85 27.00
C SER A 56 7.40 28.37 27.68
N GLY A 57 8.01 27.32 27.13
CA GLY A 57 9.28 26.80 27.67
C GLY A 57 9.60 25.36 27.30
N VAL A 58 9.34 24.94 26.07
CA VAL A 58 10.05 23.78 25.51
C VAL A 58 11.19 24.36 24.66
N PRO A 59 12.45 23.94 24.85
CA PRO A 59 13.53 24.40 23.97
C PRO A 59 13.13 24.05 22.54
N SER A 60 13.08 25.05 21.65
CA SER A 60 12.99 24.79 20.22
C SER A 60 14.13 23.85 19.87
N GLN A 61 13.83 22.58 19.62
CA GLN A 61 14.79 21.69 19.00
C GLN A 61 15.14 22.36 17.67
N THR A 62 16.36 22.88 17.58
CA THR A 62 16.88 23.49 16.37
C THR A 62 16.75 22.48 15.25
N THR A 63 15.86 22.75 14.29
CA THR A 63 15.79 21.95 13.07
C THR A 63 17.17 21.95 12.45
N PRO A 64 17.77 20.78 12.16
CA PRO A 64 19.07 20.72 11.52
C PRO A 64 18.99 21.41 10.16
N ASP A 65 20.08 22.04 9.73
CA ASP A 65 20.15 22.59 8.38
C ASP A 65 19.95 21.48 7.33
N SER A 66 19.46 21.85 6.15
CA SER A 66 19.04 20.89 5.14
C SER A 66 20.18 19.98 4.65
N ALA A 67 21.43 20.43 4.67
CA ALA A 67 22.58 19.60 4.27
C ALA A 67 22.89 18.54 5.32
N THR A 68 22.83 18.91 6.60
CA THR A 68 22.95 17.97 7.73
C THR A 68 21.84 16.92 7.70
N LEU A 69 20.59 17.32 7.43
CA LEU A 69 19.47 16.38 7.28
C LEU A 69 19.69 15.41 6.10
N ALA A 70 20.06 15.94 4.93
CA ALA A 70 20.32 15.13 3.74
C ALA A 70 21.38 14.06 3.99
N ALA A 71 22.53 14.43 4.57
CA ALA A 71 23.61 13.51 4.88
C ALA A 71 23.18 12.42 5.89
N ARG A 72 22.32 12.77 6.86
CA ARG A 72 21.76 11.78 7.80
C ARG A 72 20.84 10.78 7.11
N ILE A 73 19.98 11.27 6.21
CA ILE A 73 19.09 10.39 5.45
C ILE A 73 19.91 9.43 4.59
N ASP A 74 20.90 9.94 3.86
CA ASP A 74 21.77 9.13 2.99
C ASP A 74 22.45 8.00 3.80
N LYS A 75 23.06 8.36 4.94
CA LYS A 75 23.66 7.37 5.85
C LYS A 75 22.67 6.35 6.39
N THR A 76 21.45 6.78 6.72
CA THR A 76 20.38 5.90 7.24
C THR A 76 19.95 4.90 6.18
N LEU A 77 19.78 5.35 4.93
CA LEU A 77 19.40 4.50 3.79
C LEU A 77 20.50 3.49 3.47
N GLU A 78 21.76 3.92 3.41
CA GLU A 78 22.91 3.03 3.16
C GLU A 78 23.07 1.98 4.25
N PHE A 79 23.03 2.39 5.52
CA PHE A 79 23.17 1.47 6.65
C PHE A 79 22.10 0.37 6.61
N ASN A 80 20.84 0.73 6.38
CA ASN A 80 19.76 -0.26 6.36
C ASN A 80 19.82 -1.15 5.11
N ARG A 81 20.22 -0.63 3.94
CA ARG A 81 20.42 -1.43 2.72
C ARG A 81 21.47 -2.51 2.92
N ASP A 82 22.61 -2.14 3.51
CA ASP A 82 23.78 -3.02 3.56
C ASP A 82 23.78 -3.95 4.78
N ARG A 83 23.05 -3.61 5.86
CA ARG A 83 22.97 -4.45 7.06
C ARG A 83 21.73 -5.36 7.08
N ARG A 84 20.58 -4.91 6.59
CA ARG A 84 19.31 -5.66 6.65
C ARG A 84 19.06 -6.46 5.37
N ILE A 85 20.03 -7.29 5.01
CA ILE A 85 19.95 -8.14 3.81
C ILE A 85 18.92 -9.24 4.03
N LEU A 86 17.91 -9.26 3.16
CA LEU A 86 16.87 -10.29 3.12
C LEU A 86 17.43 -11.58 2.52
N SER A 87 16.87 -12.75 2.86
CA SER A 87 17.26 -14.03 2.24
C SER A 87 16.05 -14.86 1.82
N VAL A 88 16.21 -15.67 0.77
CA VAL A 88 15.17 -16.62 0.32
C VAL A 88 14.82 -17.68 1.38
N GLU A 89 15.77 -17.98 2.27
CA GLU A 89 15.60 -18.95 3.35
C GLU A 89 14.75 -18.41 4.50
N ARG A 90 14.91 -17.13 4.86
CA ARG A 90 14.27 -16.54 6.06
C ARG A 90 13.06 -15.71 5.72
N ASN A 91 13.10 -14.98 4.60
CA ASN A 91 12.09 -14.01 4.23
C ASN A 91 11.15 -14.57 3.16
N ALA A 92 9.96 -13.97 3.06
CA ALA A 92 9.01 -14.26 2.00
C ALA A 92 8.97 -13.10 1.00
N ALA A 93 8.26 -13.33 -0.10
CA ALA A 93 8.11 -12.36 -1.18
C ALA A 93 7.49 -11.05 -0.69
N TRP A 94 6.60 -11.11 0.29
CA TRP A 94 6.02 -9.93 0.92
C TRP A 94 7.10 -8.97 1.46
N GLN A 95 8.10 -9.47 2.21
CA GLN A 95 9.18 -8.63 2.73
C GLN A 95 10.08 -8.09 1.60
N VAL A 96 10.38 -8.91 0.58
CA VAL A 96 11.21 -8.49 -0.55
C VAL A 96 10.52 -7.41 -1.38
N ALA A 97 9.22 -7.54 -1.63
CA ALA A 97 8.45 -6.54 -2.35
C ALA A 97 8.45 -5.19 -1.61
N HIS A 98 8.31 -5.19 -0.28
CA HIS A 98 8.46 -3.98 0.53
C HIS A 98 9.87 -3.40 0.45
N GLY A 99 10.91 -4.24 0.52
CA GLY A 99 12.29 -3.83 0.28
C GLY A 99 12.48 -3.15 -1.07
N ALA A 100 11.80 -3.63 -2.10
CA ALA A 100 11.88 -3.08 -3.45
C ALA A 100 11.20 -1.72 -3.56
N VAL A 101 10.17 -1.46 -2.74
CA VAL A 101 9.60 -0.11 -2.62
C VAL A 101 10.69 0.87 -2.20
N ALA A 102 11.55 0.53 -1.24
CA ALA A 102 12.61 1.41 -0.74
C ALA A 102 13.86 1.46 -1.62
N TYR A 103 14.28 0.35 -2.23
CA TYR A 103 15.58 0.27 -2.91
C TYR A 103 15.51 -0.09 -4.40
N GLY A 104 14.35 -0.45 -4.93
CA GLY A 104 14.18 -0.83 -6.32
C GLY A 104 15.20 -1.88 -6.75
N LYS A 105 15.91 -1.61 -7.86
CA LYS A 105 16.98 -2.46 -8.40
C LYS A 105 18.20 -2.62 -7.48
N ASP A 106 18.39 -1.71 -6.52
CA ASP A 106 19.53 -1.76 -5.60
C ASP A 106 19.24 -2.66 -4.38
N LEU A 107 18.03 -3.23 -4.29
CA LEU A 107 17.70 -4.19 -3.25
C LEU A 107 18.51 -5.48 -3.45
N LYS A 108 19.26 -5.85 -2.42
CA LYS A 108 20.04 -7.08 -2.36
C LYS A 108 19.23 -8.22 -1.74
N LEU A 109 19.45 -9.44 -2.22
CA LEU A 109 18.85 -10.67 -1.72
C LEU A 109 19.94 -11.73 -1.57
N LEU A 110 19.96 -12.43 -0.43
CA LEU A 110 20.84 -13.56 -0.20
C LEU A 110 20.18 -14.86 -0.69
N VAL A 111 20.86 -15.54 -1.61
CA VAL A 111 20.44 -16.82 -2.22
C VAL A 111 21.62 -17.78 -2.15
N ASP A 112 21.44 -18.90 -1.46
CA ASP A 112 22.48 -19.94 -1.29
C ASP A 112 23.86 -19.40 -0.85
N GLY A 113 23.86 -18.39 0.03
CA GLY A 113 25.05 -17.73 0.54
C GLY A 113 25.61 -16.60 -0.33
N GLU A 114 25.10 -16.42 -1.55
CA GLU A 114 25.51 -15.37 -2.48
C GLU A 114 24.54 -14.19 -2.48
N THR A 115 25.09 -12.96 -2.56
CA THR A 115 24.28 -11.74 -2.61
C THR A 115 23.99 -11.35 -4.05
N VAL A 116 22.72 -11.35 -4.44
CA VAL A 116 22.24 -11.03 -5.79
C VAL A 116 21.27 -9.85 -5.78
N SER A 117 20.92 -9.34 -6.96
CA SER A 117 19.82 -8.40 -7.13
C SER A 117 18.48 -9.10 -6.87
N ALA A 118 17.68 -8.55 -5.96
CA ALA A 118 16.41 -9.15 -5.58
C ALA A 118 15.41 -9.17 -6.74
N LEU A 119 15.33 -8.08 -7.50
CA LEU A 119 14.40 -7.98 -8.63
C LEU A 119 14.84 -8.88 -9.79
N ASP A 120 16.14 -8.93 -10.08
CA ASP A 120 16.63 -9.82 -11.15
C ASP A 120 16.39 -11.28 -10.78
N TYR A 121 16.64 -11.68 -9.53
CA TYR A 121 16.35 -13.03 -9.05
C TYR A 121 14.87 -13.38 -9.25
N LEU A 122 13.95 -12.54 -8.78
CA LEU A 122 12.51 -12.79 -8.91
C LEU A 122 12.03 -12.81 -10.37
N PHE A 123 12.55 -11.93 -11.22
CA PHE A 123 12.14 -11.82 -12.62
C PHE A 123 12.81 -12.86 -13.53
N GLN A 124 13.89 -13.49 -13.12
CA GLN A 124 14.53 -14.60 -13.84
C GLN A 124 13.97 -15.98 -13.44
N GLY A 125 12.83 -16.02 -12.75
CA GLY A 125 12.17 -17.26 -12.34
C GLY A 125 12.70 -17.83 -11.02
N GLY A 126 13.40 -17.00 -10.23
CA GLY A 126 13.86 -17.37 -8.90
C GLY A 126 12.70 -17.75 -7.98
N THR A 127 12.89 -18.82 -7.21
CA THR A 127 11.86 -19.34 -6.32
C THR A 127 11.96 -18.70 -4.95
N MET A 128 10.82 -18.22 -4.42
CA MET A 128 10.74 -17.70 -3.06
C MET A 128 9.35 -17.98 -2.48
N ARG A 129 9.29 -18.25 -1.18
CA ARG A 129 8.03 -18.42 -0.45
C ARG A 129 7.13 -17.19 -0.64
N GLY A 130 5.92 -17.40 -1.16
CA GLY A 130 4.94 -16.34 -1.42
C GLY A 130 5.10 -15.61 -2.76
N TRP A 131 6.16 -15.86 -3.55
CA TRP A 131 6.28 -15.33 -4.91
C TRP A 131 5.57 -16.28 -5.87
N GLN A 132 4.30 -16.00 -6.13
CA GLN A 132 3.43 -16.87 -6.94
C GLN A 132 2.83 -16.06 -8.09
N LEU A 133 3.51 -16.13 -9.23
CA LEU A 133 3.01 -15.65 -10.51
C LEU A 133 2.73 -16.87 -11.41
N ALA A 134 1.68 -16.77 -12.22
CA ALA A 134 1.33 -17.77 -13.22
C ALA A 134 0.91 -17.09 -14.53
N PRO A 135 1.11 -17.72 -15.69
CA PRO A 135 0.50 -17.26 -16.92
C PRO A 135 -1.04 -17.43 -16.83
N GLY A 136 -1.78 -16.38 -17.19
CA GLY A 136 -3.23 -16.41 -17.29
C GLY A 136 -3.73 -16.56 -18.72
N PRO A 137 -5.07 -16.62 -18.93
CA PRO A 137 -5.64 -16.64 -20.26
C PRO A 137 -5.30 -15.35 -21.02
N ALA A 138 -5.04 -15.47 -22.32
CA ALA A 138 -4.73 -14.31 -23.15
C ALA A 138 -5.89 -13.29 -23.12
N ILE A 139 -5.55 -12.00 -23.08
CA ILE A 139 -6.53 -10.91 -23.06
C ILE A 139 -7.37 -10.98 -24.35
N PRO A 140 -8.71 -11.17 -24.29
CA PRO A 140 -9.50 -11.60 -25.45
C PRO A 140 -9.38 -10.71 -26.69
N LYS A 141 -9.32 -9.38 -26.48
CA LYS A 141 -9.27 -8.37 -27.55
C LYS A 141 -7.89 -8.25 -28.20
N THR A 142 -6.82 -8.29 -27.40
CA THR A 142 -5.45 -8.03 -27.89
C THR A 142 -4.66 -9.31 -28.17
N LYS A 143 -5.16 -10.47 -27.71
CA LYS A 143 -4.45 -11.76 -27.70
C LYS A 143 -3.12 -11.73 -26.93
N ARG A 144 -2.90 -10.68 -26.14
CA ARG A 144 -1.71 -10.51 -25.30
C ARG A 144 -1.71 -11.55 -24.17
N PRO A 145 -0.57 -12.18 -23.83
CA PRO A 145 -0.49 -13.02 -22.63
C PRO A 145 -0.84 -12.21 -21.39
N SER A 146 -1.25 -12.89 -20.32
CA SER A 146 -1.58 -12.24 -19.04
C SER A 146 -0.81 -12.84 -17.89
N VAL A 147 -0.60 -12.05 -16.85
CA VAL A 147 0.04 -12.45 -15.60
C VAL A 147 -1.03 -12.52 -14.53
N GLN A 148 -1.07 -13.64 -13.82
CA GLN A 148 -1.86 -13.83 -12.61
C GLN A 148 -0.95 -13.85 -11.41
N ALA A 149 -1.11 -12.89 -10.50
CA ALA A 149 -0.47 -12.91 -9.20
C ALA A 149 -1.47 -13.50 -8.19
N TYR A 150 -1.08 -14.58 -7.50
CA TYR A 150 -1.95 -15.20 -6.51
C TYR A 150 -2.14 -14.29 -5.30
N VAL A 151 -3.40 -14.10 -4.89
CA VAL A 151 -3.76 -13.29 -3.71
C VAL A 151 -4.09 -14.21 -2.55
N GLU A 152 -3.33 -14.07 -1.47
CA GLU A 152 -3.58 -14.70 -0.18
C GLU A 152 -4.04 -13.60 0.79
N ALA A 153 -5.35 -13.36 0.90
CA ALA A 153 -5.88 -12.19 1.61
C ALA A 153 -5.31 -12.04 3.03
N GLY A 154 -4.74 -10.87 3.33
CA GLY A 154 -4.15 -10.56 4.64
C GLY A 154 -2.80 -11.25 4.93
N SER A 155 -2.19 -11.89 3.95
CA SER A 155 -0.90 -12.57 4.09
C SER A 155 0.28 -11.61 4.30
N TYR A 156 1.22 -12.05 5.15
CA TYR A 156 2.57 -11.47 5.31
C TYR A 156 3.66 -12.35 4.65
N VAL A 157 3.24 -13.22 3.73
CA VAL A 157 4.05 -14.20 3.00
C VAL A 157 4.01 -13.93 1.49
N GLY A 158 2.86 -14.15 0.85
CA GLY A 158 2.57 -13.75 -0.52
C GLY A 158 1.83 -12.42 -0.61
N GLN A 159 1.30 -12.10 -1.80
CA GLN A 159 0.56 -10.87 -2.06
C GLN A 159 -0.77 -10.86 -1.28
N GLY A 160 -0.92 -9.92 -0.35
CA GLY A 160 -2.08 -9.82 0.55
C GLY A 160 -3.29 -9.11 -0.06
N HIS A 161 -3.06 -8.24 -1.04
CA HIS A 161 -4.08 -7.42 -1.71
C HIS A 161 -3.95 -7.55 -3.22
N VAL A 162 -5.05 -7.37 -3.96
CA VAL A 162 -5.00 -7.36 -5.44
C VAL A 162 -4.02 -6.28 -5.93
N ASP A 163 -3.18 -6.65 -6.89
CA ASP A 163 -2.13 -5.82 -7.49
C ASP A 163 -1.04 -5.30 -6.55
N GLN A 164 -0.94 -5.76 -5.29
CA GLN A 164 0.02 -5.22 -4.33
C GLN A 164 1.48 -5.27 -4.80
N PHE A 165 1.94 -6.41 -5.30
CA PHE A 165 3.30 -6.54 -5.82
C PHE A 165 3.51 -5.66 -7.05
N LEU A 166 2.55 -5.61 -7.98
CA LEU A 166 2.64 -4.73 -9.14
C LEU A 166 2.71 -3.25 -8.72
N GLY A 167 1.88 -2.83 -7.75
CA GLY A 167 1.89 -1.48 -7.19
C GLY A 167 3.26 -1.11 -6.60
N TYR A 168 3.85 -1.99 -5.79
CA TYR A 168 5.19 -1.77 -5.24
C TYR A 168 6.28 -1.73 -6.32
N LEU A 169 6.32 -2.73 -7.20
CA LEU A 169 7.36 -2.85 -8.22
C LEU A 169 7.27 -1.77 -9.30
N SER A 170 6.07 -1.24 -9.57
CA SER A 170 5.90 -0.12 -10.51
C SER A 170 6.65 1.14 -10.08
N GLN A 171 6.93 1.30 -8.79
CA GLN A 171 7.66 2.45 -8.25
C GLN A 171 9.18 2.35 -8.47
N ALA A 172 9.68 1.19 -8.91
CA ALA A 172 11.09 1.01 -9.28
C ALA A 172 11.42 1.56 -10.68
N ALA A 173 10.44 2.10 -11.41
CA ALA A 173 10.60 2.72 -12.74
C ALA A 173 11.28 1.79 -13.78
N LEU A 174 10.97 0.50 -13.72
CA LEU A 174 11.47 -0.48 -14.69
C LEU A 174 10.80 -0.29 -16.06
N PRO A 175 11.53 -0.51 -17.17
CA PRO A 175 10.93 -0.48 -18.52
C PRO A 175 9.76 -1.45 -18.67
N LEU A 176 8.72 -1.05 -19.41
CA LEU A 176 7.55 -1.89 -19.67
C LEU A 176 7.89 -3.25 -20.31
N ASN A 177 8.93 -3.30 -21.14
CA ASN A 177 9.41 -4.52 -21.79
C ASN A 177 10.38 -5.35 -20.93
N THR A 178 10.56 -5.00 -19.64
CA THR A 178 11.39 -5.80 -18.73
C THR A 178 10.83 -7.22 -18.65
N PRO A 179 11.64 -8.25 -18.96
CA PRO A 179 11.19 -9.63 -18.99
C PRO A 179 10.92 -10.16 -17.58
N ILE A 180 9.90 -10.98 -17.45
CA ILE A 180 9.52 -11.74 -16.26
C ILE A 180 9.36 -13.19 -16.71
N GLN A 181 10.27 -14.05 -16.24
CA GLN A 181 10.19 -15.48 -16.45
C GLN A 181 9.15 -16.08 -15.50
N ILE A 182 8.14 -16.74 -16.07
CA ILE A 182 7.09 -17.45 -15.34
C ILE A 182 6.96 -18.82 -16.00
N ASP A 183 7.35 -19.87 -15.26
CA ASP A 183 7.47 -21.23 -15.79
C ASP A 183 8.32 -21.27 -17.07
N ASP A 184 7.78 -21.76 -18.18
CA ASP A 184 8.43 -21.84 -19.49
C ASP A 184 8.20 -20.60 -20.38
N GLN A 185 7.49 -19.59 -19.88
CA GLN A 185 7.14 -18.39 -20.62
C GLN A 185 7.91 -17.16 -20.14
N THR A 186 8.29 -16.30 -21.08
CA THR A 186 8.81 -14.96 -20.78
C THR A 186 7.72 -13.94 -21.08
N LEU A 187 7.17 -13.34 -20.02
CA LEU A 187 6.20 -12.24 -20.10
C LEU A 187 6.93 -10.92 -19.76
N THR A 188 6.21 -9.82 -19.70
CA THR A 188 6.74 -8.49 -19.44
C THR A 188 5.99 -7.78 -18.33
N ILE A 189 6.60 -6.74 -17.75
CA ILE A 189 5.90 -5.80 -16.85
C ILE A 189 4.65 -5.24 -17.53
N GLU A 190 4.72 -4.95 -18.84
CA GLU A 190 3.56 -4.49 -19.58
C GLU A 190 2.42 -5.53 -19.57
N ASP A 191 2.72 -6.82 -19.80
CA ASP A 191 1.71 -7.89 -19.73
C ASP A 191 1.03 -7.92 -18.35
N TRP A 192 1.81 -7.76 -17.27
CA TRP A 192 1.26 -7.68 -15.92
C TRP A 192 0.37 -6.45 -15.72
N GLY A 193 0.82 -5.27 -16.15
CA GLY A 193 0.02 -4.05 -16.10
C GLY A 193 -1.29 -4.13 -16.89
N ARG A 194 -1.25 -4.72 -18.11
CA ARG A 194 -2.46 -4.95 -18.91
C ARG A 194 -3.39 -5.97 -18.26
N SER A 195 -2.85 -6.94 -17.53
CA SER A 195 -3.64 -7.89 -16.75
C SER A 195 -4.38 -7.20 -15.60
N ALA A 196 -3.73 -6.26 -14.91
CA ALA A 196 -4.36 -5.45 -13.87
C ALA A 196 -5.52 -4.60 -14.45
N GLN A 197 -5.31 -3.92 -15.59
CA GLN A 197 -6.39 -3.20 -16.30
C GLN A 197 -7.59 -4.12 -16.60
N GLN A 198 -7.32 -5.31 -17.14
CA GLN A 198 -8.36 -6.25 -17.51
C GLN A 198 -9.14 -6.77 -16.29
N ASN A 199 -8.47 -6.97 -15.16
CA ASN A 199 -9.02 -7.63 -13.97
C ASN A 199 -9.65 -6.67 -12.95
N VAL A 200 -9.63 -5.35 -13.16
CA VAL A 200 -10.29 -4.38 -12.28
C VAL A 200 -11.71 -4.79 -11.83
N PRO A 201 -12.65 -5.14 -12.74
CA PRO A 201 -14.00 -5.55 -12.32
C PRO A 201 -14.05 -6.86 -11.53
N ASN A 202 -12.99 -7.67 -11.57
CA ASN A 202 -12.90 -8.97 -10.90
C ASN A 202 -12.31 -8.88 -9.50
N ASN A 203 -11.91 -7.69 -9.02
CA ASN A 203 -11.36 -7.52 -7.68
C ASN A 203 -12.46 -7.68 -6.61
N PRO A 204 -12.48 -8.80 -5.85
CA PRO A 204 -13.58 -9.10 -4.94
C PRO A 204 -13.54 -8.22 -3.68
N TYR A 205 -12.38 -7.64 -3.36
CA TYR A 205 -12.17 -6.80 -2.18
C TYR A 205 -12.55 -5.34 -2.43
N ARG A 206 -12.75 -4.97 -3.70
CA ARG A 206 -13.05 -3.58 -4.12
C ARG A 206 -12.04 -2.61 -3.52
N GLU A 207 -10.77 -2.92 -3.68
CA GLU A 207 -9.67 -2.14 -3.16
C GLU A 207 -8.63 -1.95 -4.27
N TYR A 208 -8.50 -0.72 -4.75
CA TYR A 208 -7.80 -0.39 -5.98
C TYR A 208 -6.59 0.50 -5.76
N SER A 209 -6.14 0.68 -4.53
CA SER A 209 -5.05 1.59 -4.21
C SER A 209 -3.76 1.19 -4.92
N TRP A 210 -3.39 -0.11 -4.90
CA TRP A 210 -2.22 -0.61 -5.62
C TRP A 210 -2.41 -0.59 -7.14
N THR A 211 -3.63 -0.82 -7.63
CA THR A 211 -3.98 -0.65 -9.05
C THR A 211 -3.75 0.80 -9.49
N LEU A 212 -4.16 1.80 -8.70
CA LEU A 212 -3.90 3.21 -8.99
C LEU A 212 -2.40 3.52 -9.02
N ILE A 213 -1.63 3.03 -8.04
CA ILE A 213 -0.17 3.19 -8.02
C ILE A 213 0.44 2.59 -9.29
N ALA A 214 0.10 1.34 -9.60
CA ALA A 214 0.63 0.64 -10.77
C ALA A 214 0.31 1.35 -12.08
N LEU A 215 -0.98 1.61 -12.35
CA LEU A 215 -1.41 2.10 -13.65
C LEU A 215 -0.96 3.54 -13.92
N THR A 216 -0.88 4.39 -12.89
CA THR A 216 -0.34 5.76 -13.05
C THR A 216 1.15 5.76 -13.39
N ASN A 217 1.91 4.80 -12.86
CA ASN A 217 3.34 4.66 -13.15
C ASN A 217 3.59 3.99 -14.52
N LEU A 218 2.83 2.96 -14.86
CA LEU A 218 3.07 2.13 -16.05
C LEU A 218 2.46 2.72 -17.32
N PHE A 219 1.28 3.36 -17.22
CA PHE A 219 0.52 3.82 -18.38
C PHE A 219 0.06 5.28 -18.25
N PRO A 220 0.98 6.25 -18.07
CA PRO A 220 0.60 7.65 -17.88
C PRO A 220 -0.19 8.25 -19.06
N ASN A 221 -0.11 7.64 -20.24
CA ASN A 221 -0.80 8.12 -21.45
C ASN A 221 -2.10 7.35 -21.75
N GLU A 222 -2.49 6.37 -20.93
CA GLU A 222 -3.67 5.53 -21.17
C GLU A 222 -4.52 5.39 -19.91
N VAL A 223 -5.38 6.39 -19.67
CA VAL A 223 -6.21 6.47 -18.45
C VAL A 223 -7.62 5.90 -18.60
N THR A 224 -7.95 5.40 -19.79
CA THR A 224 -9.24 4.77 -20.12
C THR A 224 -8.99 3.49 -20.89
N TRP A 225 -9.67 2.41 -20.50
CA TRP A 225 -9.57 1.11 -21.16
C TRP A 225 -10.90 0.36 -21.08
N THR A 226 -11.05 -0.73 -21.83
CA THR A 226 -12.15 -1.69 -21.64
C THR A 226 -11.66 -2.85 -20.79
N ALA A 227 -12.37 -3.18 -19.72
CA ALA A 227 -11.99 -4.28 -18.82
C ALA A 227 -12.72 -5.60 -19.17
N ALA A 228 -12.57 -6.63 -18.33
CA ALA A 228 -13.14 -7.97 -18.56
C ALA A 228 -14.67 -8.02 -18.60
N ASP A 229 -15.35 -7.07 -17.96
CA ASP A 229 -16.80 -6.91 -18.00
C ASP A 229 -17.31 -6.28 -19.31
N GLY A 230 -16.41 -5.89 -20.22
CA GLY A 230 -16.72 -5.23 -21.47
C GLY A 230 -17.04 -3.74 -21.34
N ASN A 231 -17.02 -3.18 -20.12
CA ASN A 231 -17.32 -1.78 -19.86
C ASN A 231 -16.06 -0.90 -19.95
N PRO A 232 -16.22 0.39 -20.28
CA PRO A 232 -15.12 1.34 -20.13
C PRO A 232 -14.85 1.60 -18.65
N TRP A 233 -13.59 1.49 -18.26
CA TRP A 233 -13.07 1.89 -16.96
C TRP A 233 -12.08 3.04 -17.15
N THR A 234 -12.02 3.93 -16.17
CA THR A 234 -11.06 5.04 -16.17
C THR A 234 -10.34 5.12 -14.84
N LEU A 235 -9.10 5.62 -14.86
CA LEU A 235 -8.39 5.98 -13.62
C LEU A 235 -9.23 6.95 -12.76
N GLU A 236 -10.05 7.82 -13.38
CA GLU A 236 -10.94 8.74 -12.65
C GLU A 236 -11.96 8.00 -11.82
N SER A 237 -12.66 7.03 -12.43
CA SER A 237 -13.71 6.26 -11.78
C SER A 237 -13.16 5.43 -10.61
N ILE A 238 -11.94 4.91 -10.75
CA ILE A 238 -11.26 4.16 -9.70
C ILE A 238 -10.83 5.10 -8.56
N ALA A 239 -10.26 6.26 -8.90
CA ALA A 239 -9.87 7.27 -7.91
C ALA A 239 -11.08 7.83 -7.15
N GLU A 240 -12.21 8.05 -7.83
CA GLU A 240 -13.46 8.45 -7.19
C GLU A 240 -13.95 7.38 -6.21
N PHE A 241 -13.87 6.11 -6.60
CA PHE A 241 -14.26 5.00 -5.75
C PHE A 241 -13.39 4.92 -4.50
N GLU A 242 -12.06 4.99 -4.66
CA GLU A 242 -11.09 4.97 -3.56
C GLU A 242 -11.26 6.18 -2.62
N ALA A 243 -11.54 7.36 -3.16
CA ALA A 243 -11.74 8.58 -2.38
C ALA A 243 -12.99 8.54 -1.46
N LYS A 244 -13.94 7.65 -1.74
CA LYS A 244 -15.16 7.44 -0.93
C LYS A 244 -15.00 6.38 0.16
N GLN A 245 -13.86 5.70 0.23
CA GLN A 245 -13.63 4.66 1.23
C GLN A 245 -13.30 5.27 2.60
N ASP A 246 -13.62 4.52 3.65
CA ASP A 246 -13.28 4.92 5.01
C ASP A 246 -11.79 4.65 5.29
N LEU A 247 -11.03 5.70 5.57
CA LEU A 247 -9.61 5.60 5.91
C LEU A 247 -9.41 5.00 7.31
N ALA A 248 -10.33 5.24 8.25
CA ALA A 248 -10.21 4.78 9.63
C ALA A 248 -10.36 3.25 9.75
N ASP A 249 -11.23 2.66 8.94
CA ASP A 249 -11.45 1.21 8.88
C ASP A 249 -10.43 0.49 7.98
N SER A 250 -9.54 1.24 7.33
CA SER A 250 -8.54 0.68 6.41
C SER A 250 -7.25 0.27 7.14
N PRO A 251 -6.59 -0.82 6.71
CA PRO A 251 -5.27 -1.20 7.21
C PRO A 251 -4.27 -0.03 7.15
N CYS A 252 -3.34 0.01 8.12
CA CYS A 252 -2.34 1.08 8.23
C CYS A 252 -2.95 2.49 8.19
N GLY A 253 -4.17 2.67 8.73
CA GLY A 253 -4.89 3.94 8.77
C GLY A 253 -5.20 4.53 7.39
N GLY A 254 -5.34 3.67 6.38
CA GLY A 254 -5.64 4.08 5.00
C GLY A 254 -4.46 4.71 4.26
N MET A 255 -3.22 4.63 4.77
CA MET A 255 -2.06 5.24 4.11
C MET A 255 -1.79 4.69 2.70
N HIS A 256 -2.07 3.40 2.43
CA HIS A 256 -1.94 2.85 1.07
C HIS A 256 -3.01 3.40 0.13
N ARG A 257 -4.25 3.60 0.59
CA ARG A 257 -5.31 4.29 -0.17
C ARG A 257 -4.90 5.72 -0.50
N LEU A 258 -4.42 6.44 0.51
CA LEU A 258 -3.90 7.80 0.34
C LEU A 258 -2.73 7.86 -0.63
N MET A 259 -1.84 6.86 -0.64
CA MET A 259 -0.76 6.76 -1.62
C MET A 259 -1.29 6.61 -3.05
N GLY A 260 -2.26 5.70 -3.28
CA GLY A 260 -2.89 5.55 -4.61
C GLY A 260 -3.60 6.83 -5.08
N LEU A 261 -4.29 7.52 -4.18
CA LEU A 261 -4.90 8.83 -4.46
C LEU A 261 -3.83 9.91 -4.72
N ALA A 262 -2.72 9.91 -4.00
CA ALA A 262 -1.62 10.86 -4.22
C ALA A 262 -0.96 10.66 -5.59
N HIS A 263 -0.76 9.40 -6.02
CA HIS A 263 -0.34 9.05 -7.39
C HIS A 263 -1.27 9.67 -8.42
N THR A 264 -2.58 9.55 -8.21
CA THR A 264 -3.60 10.14 -9.06
C THR A 264 -3.53 11.68 -9.09
N VAL A 265 -3.43 12.32 -7.93
CA VAL A 265 -3.37 13.79 -7.83
C VAL A 265 -2.12 14.33 -8.52
N ARG A 266 -0.96 13.69 -8.29
CA ARG A 266 0.30 14.07 -8.93
C ARG A 266 0.23 13.86 -10.44
N TYR A 267 -0.39 12.77 -10.90
CA TYR A 267 -0.67 12.55 -12.31
C TYR A 267 -1.47 13.71 -12.92
N CYS A 268 -2.60 14.08 -12.33
CA CYS A 268 -3.42 15.18 -12.82
C CYS A 268 -2.66 16.52 -12.85
N ARG A 269 -1.85 16.82 -11.82
CA ARG A 269 -1.01 18.04 -11.80
C ARG A 269 -0.01 18.03 -12.95
N ASN A 270 0.73 16.94 -13.14
CA ASN A 270 1.75 16.82 -14.17
C ASN A 270 1.17 16.92 -15.58
N GLN A 271 -0.03 16.37 -15.79
CA GLN A 271 -0.73 16.42 -17.08
C GLN A 271 -1.61 17.66 -17.24
N GLN A 272 -1.61 18.58 -16.26
CA GLN A 272 -2.45 19.78 -16.24
C GLN A 272 -3.95 19.48 -16.42
N ILE A 273 -4.40 18.32 -15.92
CA ILE A 273 -5.80 17.90 -15.96
C ILE A 273 -6.57 18.72 -14.90
N PRO A 274 -7.66 19.42 -15.28
CA PRO A 274 -8.47 20.13 -14.32
C PRO A 274 -9.08 19.19 -13.28
N PHE A 275 -8.92 19.53 -12.00
CA PHE A 275 -9.57 18.79 -10.92
C PHE A 275 -11.08 19.00 -10.94
N LYS A 276 -11.79 17.99 -11.44
CA LYS A 276 -13.26 17.86 -11.46
C LYS A 276 -13.62 16.40 -11.19
N GLY A 277 -14.89 16.13 -10.84
CA GLY A 277 -15.38 14.75 -10.69
C GLY A 277 -14.52 13.92 -9.73
N GLY A 278 -14.12 12.73 -10.17
CA GLY A 278 -13.30 11.81 -9.39
C GLY A 278 -11.92 12.35 -9.05
N TRP A 279 -11.34 13.16 -9.92
CA TRP A 279 -10.05 13.82 -9.67
C TRP A 279 -10.14 14.82 -8.52
N GLN A 280 -11.22 15.61 -8.49
CA GLN A 280 -11.46 16.53 -7.38
C GLN A 280 -11.69 15.78 -6.06
N ALA A 281 -12.43 14.66 -6.09
CA ALA A 281 -12.61 13.82 -4.91
C ALA A 281 -11.26 13.30 -4.37
N ALA A 282 -10.40 12.77 -5.25
CA ALA A 282 -9.05 12.33 -4.88
C ALA A 282 -8.22 13.46 -4.27
N LYS A 283 -8.20 14.64 -4.90
CA LYS A 283 -7.49 15.83 -4.39
C LYS A 283 -7.97 16.23 -3.01
N THR A 284 -9.28 16.35 -2.83
CA THR A 284 -9.88 16.74 -1.54
C THR A 284 -9.53 15.73 -0.44
N THR A 285 -9.62 14.42 -0.71
CA THR A 285 -9.26 13.40 0.28
C THR A 285 -7.78 13.48 0.68
N VAL A 286 -6.88 13.66 -0.29
CA VAL A 286 -5.42 13.81 -0.02
C VAL A 286 -5.14 15.07 0.80
N GLU A 287 -5.74 16.21 0.44
CA GLU A 287 -5.53 17.49 1.15
C GLU A 287 -6.07 17.44 2.58
N ASN A 288 -7.27 16.91 2.79
CA ASN A 288 -7.85 16.74 4.12
C ASN A 288 -6.98 15.83 5.01
N ALA A 289 -6.41 14.76 4.43
CA ALA A 289 -5.51 13.88 5.14
C ALA A 289 -4.21 14.59 5.54
N ILE A 290 -3.61 15.36 4.63
CA ILE A 290 -2.41 16.17 4.91
C ILE A 290 -2.66 17.13 6.08
N GLU A 291 -3.75 17.89 6.06
CA GLU A 291 -4.11 18.82 7.13
C GLU A 291 -4.30 18.11 8.48
N THR A 292 -4.95 16.95 8.46
CA THR A 292 -5.20 16.14 9.66
C THR A 292 -3.89 15.58 10.23
N ILE A 293 -3.04 15.02 9.37
CA ILE A 293 -1.72 14.48 9.74
C ILE A 293 -0.86 15.58 10.35
N GLN A 294 -0.81 16.77 9.74
CA GLN A 294 -0.04 17.90 10.26
C GLN A 294 -0.54 18.32 11.64
N ARG A 295 -1.86 18.39 11.85
CA ARG A 295 -2.47 18.70 13.15
C ARG A 295 -2.16 17.65 14.21
N TYR A 296 -2.03 16.38 13.81
CA TYR A 296 -1.81 15.25 14.71
C TYR A 296 -0.33 14.89 14.88
N GLN A 297 0.60 15.67 14.31
CA GLN A 297 2.02 15.46 14.52
C GLN A 297 2.37 15.60 16.00
N ASN A 298 3.12 14.64 16.54
CA ASN A 298 3.60 14.67 17.91
C ASN A 298 4.71 15.72 18.06
N SER A 299 4.91 16.20 19.29
CA SER A 299 5.91 17.23 19.60
C SER A 299 7.35 16.82 19.30
N ASP A 300 7.65 15.51 19.25
CA ASP A 300 8.96 14.97 18.92
C ASP A 300 9.20 14.79 17.41
N GLY A 301 8.24 15.17 16.56
CA GLY A 301 8.30 15.06 15.10
C GLY A 301 7.71 13.77 14.54
N THR A 302 7.39 12.76 15.37
CA THR A 302 6.69 11.55 14.89
C THR A 302 5.25 11.85 14.48
N PHE A 303 4.68 11.00 13.63
CA PHE A 303 3.25 11.06 13.31
C PHE A 303 2.43 10.20 14.26
N SER A 304 1.13 10.48 14.34
CA SER A 304 0.22 9.80 15.26
C SER A 304 0.27 8.28 15.09
N ALA A 305 0.31 7.56 16.22
CA ALA A 305 0.15 6.11 16.26
C ALA A 305 -1.26 5.65 15.81
N ASN A 306 -2.21 6.59 15.68
CA ASN A 306 -3.57 6.35 15.16
C ASN A 306 -3.79 7.03 13.80
N TYR A 307 -2.72 7.38 13.07
CA TYR A 307 -2.80 8.00 11.75
C TYR A 307 -3.69 9.26 11.73
N THR A 308 -4.77 9.25 10.94
CA THR A 308 -5.74 10.34 10.76
C THR A 308 -6.95 10.27 11.69
N ILE A 309 -7.04 9.26 12.57
CA ILE A 309 -8.21 9.05 13.43
C ILE A 309 -8.20 10.00 14.63
N ARG A 310 -7.05 10.10 15.31
CA ARG A 310 -6.84 10.97 16.48
C ARG A 310 -5.36 11.20 16.75
N PRO A 311 -4.97 12.23 17.51
CA PRO A 311 -3.61 12.35 18.03
C PRO A 311 -3.25 11.17 18.95
N GLY A 312 -1.98 10.78 18.97
CA GLY A 312 -1.48 9.77 19.91
C GLY A 312 -0.07 9.31 19.60
N THR A 313 0.61 8.79 20.63
CA THR A 313 1.93 8.18 20.50
C THR A 313 1.89 6.74 21.04
N SER A 314 2.95 5.97 20.79
CA SER A 314 3.12 4.62 21.29
C SER A 314 4.46 4.50 22.02
N ALA A 315 4.54 3.66 23.05
CA ALA A 315 5.81 3.29 23.67
C ALA A 315 6.58 2.24 22.83
N ASP A 316 5.87 1.53 21.95
CA ASP A 316 6.47 0.51 21.09
C ASP A 316 7.22 1.14 19.91
N LEU A 317 8.50 0.79 19.79
CA LEU A 317 9.39 1.35 18.77
C LEU A 317 8.95 0.94 17.35
N SER A 318 8.52 -0.31 17.17
CA SER A 318 8.08 -0.81 15.87
C SER A 318 6.84 -0.06 15.37
N THR A 319 5.87 0.18 16.26
CA THR A 319 4.67 0.98 16.00
C THR A 319 5.04 2.40 15.59
N ARG A 320 5.95 3.06 16.34
CA ARG A 320 6.38 4.44 16.01
C ARG A 320 7.06 4.54 14.65
N ILE A 321 7.95 3.59 14.33
CA ILE A 321 8.61 3.51 13.02
C ILE A 321 7.57 3.25 11.95
N GLY A 322 6.67 2.30 12.16
CA GLY A 322 5.62 1.93 11.21
C GLY A 322 4.68 3.10 10.90
N THR A 323 4.08 3.73 11.90
CA THR A 323 3.12 4.82 11.64
C THR A 323 3.80 6.07 11.10
N THR A 324 4.98 6.43 11.61
CA THR A 324 5.76 7.56 11.08
C THR A 324 6.23 7.28 9.67
N GLY A 325 6.68 6.06 9.38
CA GLY A 325 7.19 5.65 8.08
C GLY A 325 6.14 5.68 6.98
N HIS A 326 5.00 5.01 7.19
CA HIS A 326 3.88 5.03 6.22
C HIS A 326 3.39 6.47 5.97
N THR A 327 3.27 7.25 7.04
CA THR A 327 2.79 8.63 6.92
C THR A 327 3.80 9.52 6.19
N LEU A 328 5.09 9.41 6.52
CA LEU A 328 6.15 10.17 5.85
C LEU A 328 6.24 9.78 4.37
N GLU A 329 6.10 8.50 4.03
CA GLU A 329 6.10 8.05 2.64
C GLU A 329 5.00 8.72 1.83
N PHE A 330 3.76 8.68 2.32
CA PHE A 330 2.63 9.36 1.69
C PHE A 330 2.89 10.87 1.54
N LEU A 331 3.31 11.55 2.60
CA LEU A 331 3.54 12.99 2.58
C LEU A 331 4.69 13.38 1.64
N ALA A 332 5.81 12.65 1.71
CA ALA A 332 6.96 12.84 0.86
C ALA A 332 6.59 12.69 -0.61
N TYR A 333 5.61 11.86 -0.94
CA TYR A 333 5.10 11.73 -2.30
C TYR A 333 4.08 12.82 -2.68
N ALA A 334 3.14 13.15 -1.78
CA ALA A 334 1.95 13.97 -2.07
C ALA A 334 2.17 15.49 -2.03
N LEU A 335 3.04 15.97 -1.13
CA LEU A 335 3.27 17.40 -0.90
C LEU A 335 3.99 18.08 -2.06
N GLU A 336 3.89 19.40 -2.21
CA GLU A 336 4.72 20.16 -3.15
C GLU A 336 6.13 20.42 -2.60
N PRO A 337 7.16 20.66 -3.43
CA PRO A 337 8.55 20.82 -2.98
C PRO A 337 8.75 21.88 -1.89
N GLN A 338 7.97 22.97 -1.91
CA GLN A 338 8.04 24.02 -0.89
C GLN A 338 7.54 23.52 0.47
N GLN A 339 6.50 22.69 0.48
CA GLN A 339 5.93 22.14 1.71
C GLN A 339 6.85 21.09 2.34
N LEU A 340 7.65 20.37 1.53
CA LEU A 340 8.66 19.44 2.04
C LEU A 340 9.76 20.13 2.88
N LYS A 341 9.98 21.43 2.63
CA LYS A 341 10.95 22.27 3.36
C LYS A 341 10.37 22.86 4.64
N GLU A 342 9.09 22.62 4.95
CA GLU A 342 8.50 23.14 6.16
C GLU A 342 9.07 22.42 7.40
N PRO A 343 9.26 23.12 8.54
CA PRO A 343 9.93 22.54 9.71
C PRO A 343 9.30 21.25 10.24
N TRP A 344 7.99 21.05 10.05
CA TRP A 344 7.31 19.84 10.51
C TRP A 344 7.69 18.60 9.68
N MET A 345 7.98 18.76 8.38
CA MET A 345 8.47 17.69 7.54
C MET A 345 9.93 17.35 7.85
N GLU A 346 10.78 18.37 8.01
CA GLU A 346 12.20 18.18 8.37
C GLU A 346 12.34 17.47 9.73
N ARG A 347 11.53 17.86 10.73
CA ARG A 347 11.47 17.16 12.02
C ARG A 347 11.03 15.71 11.88
N ALA A 348 10.04 15.41 11.05
CA ALA A 348 9.58 14.04 10.85
C ALA A 348 10.64 13.15 10.19
N ALA A 349 11.29 13.65 9.13
CA ALA A 349 12.37 12.94 8.45
C ALA A 349 13.57 12.71 9.39
N TRP A 350 13.98 13.73 10.13
CA TRP A 350 15.03 13.60 11.15
C TRP A 350 14.65 12.57 12.22
N LYS A 351 13.42 12.65 12.74
CA LYS A 351 12.98 11.78 13.81
C LYS A 351 12.92 10.33 13.37
N LEU A 352 12.48 10.06 12.15
CA LEU A 352 12.47 8.71 11.61
C LEU A 352 13.88 8.12 11.48
N CYS A 353 14.87 8.94 11.10
CA CYS A 353 16.28 8.50 11.12
C CYS A 353 16.72 8.12 12.54
N GLU A 354 16.42 8.94 13.55
CA GLU A 354 16.75 8.62 14.96
C GLU A 354 16.10 7.31 15.44
N LEU A 355 14.84 7.08 15.06
CA LEU A 355 14.14 5.85 15.43
C LEU A 355 14.78 4.62 14.78
N LEU A 356 15.15 4.71 13.50
CA LEU A 356 15.81 3.64 12.77
C LEU A 356 17.23 3.36 13.32
N ASP A 357 17.98 4.40 13.67
CA ASP A 357 19.28 4.28 14.34
C ASP A 357 19.16 3.55 15.68
N SER A 358 18.14 3.93 16.47
CA SER A 358 17.84 3.31 17.77
C SER A 358 17.44 1.84 17.63
N ALA A 359 16.87 1.46 16.49
CA ALA A 359 16.48 0.09 16.18
C ALA A 359 17.58 -0.73 15.47
N SER A 360 18.81 -0.21 15.35
CA SER A 360 19.89 -0.82 14.54
C SER A 360 20.29 -2.25 14.93
N GLN A 361 20.00 -2.68 16.17
CA GLN A 361 20.27 -4.02 16.69
C GLN A 361 19.01 -4.87 16.90
N VAL A 362 17.85 -4.37 16.48
CA VAL A 362 16.56 -5.06 16.67
C VAL A 362 15.99 -5.46 15.31
N GLU A 363 15.37 -6.64 15.26
CA GLU A 363 14.56 -7.03 14.12
C GLU A 363 13.27 -6.21 14.10
N LEU A 364 12.99 -5.59 12.97
CA LEU A 364 11.80 -4.77 12.76
C LEU A 364 10.83 -5.50 11.84
N GLU A 365 9.55 -5.25 12.05
CA GLU A 365 8.51 -5.60 11.07
C GLU A 365 8.85 -4.91 9.73
N CYS A 366 8.91 -5.69 8.65
CA CYS A 366 9.46 -5.26 7.37
C CYS A 366 8.58 -4.22 6.66
N GLY A 367 7.26 -4.30 6.79
CA GLY A 367 6.34 -3.34 6.20
C GLY A 367 6.62 -1.93 6.72
N GLY A 368 6.52 -1.75 8.04
CA GLY A 368 6.81 -0.47 8.69
C GLY A 368 8.23 0.04 8.43
N LEU A 369 9.22 -0.84 8.49
CA LEU A 369 10.62 -0.51 8.19
C LEU A 369 10.80 0.02 6.77
N TYR A 370 10.40 -0.74 5.76
CA TYR A 370 10.69 -0.38 4.37
C TYR A 370 9.80 0.74 3.86
N HIS A 371 8.57 0.90 4.36
CA HIS A 371 7.79 2.12 4.10
C HIS A 371 8.48 3.36 4.70
N GLY A 372 9.08 3.25 5.89
CA GLY A 372 9.89 4.33 6.44
C GLY A 372 11.13 4.67 5.60
N LEU A 373 11.88 3.67 5.16
CA LEU A 373 13.04 3.86 4.29
C LEU A 373 12.63 4.43 2.91
N SER A 374 11.53 3.94 2.34
CA SER A 374 10.95 4.49 1.11
C SER A 374 10.58 5.95 1.27
N GLY A 375 9.92 6.33 2.35
CA GLY A 375 9.55 7.72 2.62
C GLY A 375 10.77 8.64 2.75
N LEU A 376 11.82 8.19 3.44
CA LEU A 376 13.09 8.92 3.50
C LEU A 376 13.74 9.06 2.12
N ARG A 377 13.78 8.02 1.30
CA ARG A 377 14.31 8.09 -0.06
C ARG A 377 13.51 9.05 -0.93
N ILE A 378 12.17 8.95 -0.94
CA ILE A 378 11.31 9.84 -1.73
C ILE A 378 11.54 11.30 -1.30
N TYR A 379 11.56 11.56 0.01
CA TYR A 379 11.84 12.89 0.55
C TYR A 379 13.20 13.40 0.07
N ARG A 380 14.25 12.57 0.22
CA ARG A 380 15.63 12.91 -0.15
C ARG A 380 15.79 13.23 -1.63
N ASN A 381 15.17 12.45 -2.51
CA ASN A 381 15.23 12.67 -3.95
C ASN A 381 14.55 13.98 -4.33
N ARG A 382 13.34 14.21 -3.80
CA ARG A 382 12.55 15.41 -4.11
C ARG A 382 13.12 16.72 -3.55
N MET A 383 14.03 16.63 -2.60
CA MET A 383 14.77 17.78 -2.08
C MET A 383 16.03 18.09 -2.89
N SER A 384 16.45 17.17 -3.76
CA SER A 384 17.56 17.33 -4.71
C SER A 384 17.14 17.76 -6.10
N ASP A 385 15.88 17.51 -6.47
CA ASP A 385 15.22 18.05 -7.66
C ASP A 385 14.94 19.56 -7.51
#